data_AF-A0A5B9WLF3-F1
#
_entry.id   AF-A0A5B9WLF3-F1
#
_cell.length_a   1.000
_cell.length_b   1.000
_cell.length_c   1.000
_cell.angle_alpha   90.00
_cell.angle_beta   90.00
_cell.angle_gamma   90.00
#
_symmetry.space_group_name_H-M   'P 1'
#
loop_
_entity.id
_entity.type
_entity.pdbx_description
1 polymer ?
#
loop_
_entity_poly.entity_id
_entity_poly.type
_entity_poly.pdbx_seq_one_letter_code
_entity_poly.pdbx_strand_id
1 'polypeptide(L)' 'MLTRLHAFRDEVEKIFIEFMLHKNGWNVSRTAQELDIQRSHLYNKMERYAIRKTADDE' A
#
# COMPACT_ATOMS: atom_id res chain seq x y z
N MET A 1 9.80 -17.77 -16.32
CA MET A 1 9.99 -17.93 -14.87
C MET A 1 10.75 -16.72 -14.33
N LEU A 2 10.04 -15.67 -13.92
CA LEU A 2 10.56 -14.44 -13.28
C LEU A 2 9.99 -14.27 -11.85
N THR A 3 9.49 -15.36 -11.27
CA THR A 3 8.61 -15.37 -10.10
C THR A 3 9.25 -14.81 -8.84
N ARG A 4 10.57 -14.95 -8.65
CA ARG A 4 11.26 -14.42 -7.45
C ARG A 4 11.36 -12.90 -7.43
N LEU A 5 11.72 -12.26 -8.55
CA LEU A 5 11.85 -10.80 -8.61
C LEU A 5 10.48 -10.13 -8.51
N HIS A 6 9.46 -10.71 -9.15
CA HIS A 6 8.09 -10.22 -9.05
C HIS A 6 7.56 -10.31 -7.60
N ALA A 7 7.76 -11.44 -6.92
CA ALA A 7 7.36 -11.59 -5.53
C ALA A 7 8.09 -10.59 -4.61
N PHE A 8 9.39 -10.40 -4.82
CA PHE A 8 10.16 -9.42 -4.04
C PHE A 8 9.64 -7.99 -4.23
N ARG A 9 9.39 -7.57 -5.47
CA ARG A 9 8.84 -6.24 -5.76
C ARG A 9 7.46 -6.06 -5.13
N ASP A 10 6.59 -7.06 -5.23
CA ASP A 10 5.23 -7.00 -4.68
C ASP A 10 5.28 -6.88 -3.14
N GLU A 11 6.22 -7.56 -2.47
CA GLU A 11 6.43 -7.45 -1.02
C GLU A 11 6.95 -6.07 -0.61
N VAL A 12 7.97 -5.55 -1.31
CA VAL A 12 8.50 -4.20 -1.06
C VAL A 12 7.42 -3.14 -1.29
N GLU A 13 6.62 -3.29 -2.35
CA GLU A 13 5.51 -2.39 -2.63
C GLU A 13 4.46 -2.42 -1.52
N LYS A 14 4.09 -3.60 -1.03
CA LYS A 14 3.16 -3.76 0.10
C LYS A 14 3.67 -3.03 1.35
N ILE A 15 4.90 -3.32 1.78
CA ILE A 15 5.53 -2.70 2.96
C ILE A 15 5.54 -1.18 2.83
N PHE A 16 5.89 -0.67 1.65
CA PHE A 16 5.97 0.76 1.40
C PHE A 16 4.59 1.44 1.47
N ILE A 17 3.55 0.81 0.90
CA ILE A 17 2.18 1.34 0.96
C ILE A 17 1.68 1.36 2.41
N GLU A 18 1.88 0.29 3.17
CA GLU A 18 1.54 0.24 4.61
C GLU A 18 2.23 1.37 5.37
N PHE A 19 3.55 1.50 5.22
CA PHE A 19 4.32 2.58 5.84
C PHE A 19 3.75 3.97 5.54
N MET A 20 3.42 4.24 4.27
CA MET A 20 2.88 5.54 3.86
C MET A 20 1.44 5.77 4.38
N LEU A 21 0.63 4.72 4.48
CA LEU A 21 -0.69 4.79 5.10
C LEU A 21 -0.58 5.13 6.58
N HIS A 22 0.30 4.46 7.35
CA HIS A 22 0.53 4.80 8.76
C HIS A 22 1.07 6.22 8.94
N LYS A 23 2.09 6.62 8.15
CA LYS A 23 2.66 7.97 8.16
C LYS A 23 1.59 9.05 7.95
N ASN A 24 0.58 8.76 7.13
CA ASN A 24 -0.52 9.67 6.83
C ASN A 24 -1.78 9.43 7.67
N GLY A 25 -1.70 8.66 8.75
CA GLY A 25 -2.83 8.39 9.66
C GLY A 25 -4.01 7.70 8.95
N TRP A 26 -3.71 6.75 8.07
CA TRP A 26 -4.66 6.04 7.22
C TRP A 26 -5.47 6.94 6.27
N ASN A 27 -5.01 8.17 6.00
CA ASN A 27 -5.60 9.04 4.99
C ASN A 27 -5.21 8.57 3.58
N VAL A 28 -6.06 7.73 2.98
CA VAL A 28 -5.85 7.13 1.65
C VAL A 28 -5.73 8.20 0.55
N SER A 29 -6.50 9.29 0.61
CA SER A 29 -6.45 10.36 -0.39
C SER A 29 -5.11 11.09 -0.37
N ARG A 30 -4.63 11.45 0.81
CA ARG A 30 -3.31 12.07 0.99
C ARG A 30 -2.19 11.12 0.60
N THR A 31 -2.31 9.84 0.97
CA THR A 31 -1.32 8.81 0.63
C THR A 31 -1.21 8.64 -0.89
N ALA A 32 -2.33 8.59 -1.61
CA ALA A 32 -2.34 8.51 -3.07
C ALA A 32 -1.67 9.74 -3.72
N GLN A 33 -1.91 10.94 -3.17
CA GLN A 33 -1.24 12.17 -3.62
C GLN A 33 0.28 12.13 -3.39
N GLU A 34 0.74 11.70 -2.20
CA GLU A 34 2.17 11.61 -1.89
C GLU A 34 2.89 10.50 -2.71
N LEU A 35 2.16 9.45 -3.09
CA LEU A 35 2.65 8.38 -3.95
C LEU A 35 2.59 8.72 -5.45
N ASP A 36 2.04 9.88 -5.81
CA ASP A 36 1.79 10.30 -7.20
C ASP A 36 1.00 9.26 -8.03
N ILE A 37 -0.06 8.72 -7.42
CA ILE A 37 -0.96 7.76 -8.07
C ILE A 37 -2.43 8.14 -7.88
N GLN A 38 -3.29 7.61 -8.74
CA GLN A 38 -4.72 7.76 -8.55
C GLN A 38 -5.20 6.99 -7.31
N ARG A 39 -6.14 7.58 -6.56
CA ARG A 39 -6.73 6.95 -5.37
C ARG A 39 -7.34 5.57 -5.66
N SER A 40 -7.99 5.40 -6.82
CA SER A 40 -8.51 4.11 -7.28
C SER A 40 -7.41 3.06 -7.45
N HIS A 41 -6.23 3.46 -7.94
CA HIS A 41 -5.08 2.56 -8.06
C HIS A 41 -4.57 2.14 -6.68
N LEU A 42 -4.50 3.08 -5.73
CA LEU A 42 -4.11 2.74 -4.35
C LEU A 42 -5.09 1.73 -3.73
N TYR A 43 -6.40 1.90 -3.92
CA TYR A 43 -7.39 0.92 -3.45
C TYR A 43 -7.18 -0.47 -4.06
N ASN A 44 -6.95 -0.56 -5.38
CA ASN A 44 -6.69 -1.84 -6.04
C ASN A 44 -5.42 -2.52 -5.49
N LYS A 45 -4.38 -1.75 -5.16
CA LYS A 45 -3.17 -2.29 -4.52
C LYS A 45 -3.46 -2.76 -3.09
N MET A 46 -4.21 -2.00 -2.31
CA MET A 46 -4.61 -2.39 -0.96
C MET A 46 -5.43 -3.68 -0.96
N GLU A 47 -6.37 -3.83 -1.90
CA GLU A 47 -7.14 -5.06 -2.06
C GLU A 47 -6.24 -6.24 -2.47
N ARG A 48 -5.41 -6.05 -3.50
CA ARG A 48 -4.49 -7.08 -4.00
C ARG A 48 -3.53 -7.58 -2.93
N TYR A 49 -3.03 -6.69 -2.08
CA TYR A 49 -2.07 -7.01 -1.02
C TYR A 49 -2.73 -7.28 0.34
N ALA A 50 -4.07 -7.29 0.39
CA ALA A 50 -4.86 -7.46 1.61
C ALA A 50 -4.48 -6.48 2.75
N ILE A 51 -4.10 -5.25 2.39
CA ILE A 51 -3.74 -4.19 3.34
C ILE A 51 -5.02 -3.67 3.99
N ARG A 52 -5.09 -3.74 5.32
CA ARG A 52 -6.24 -3.32 6.13
C ARG A 52 -5.75 -2.67 7.41
N LYS A 53 -6.48 -1.67 7.89
CA LYS A 53 -6.24 -1.10 9.22
C LYS A 53 -6.54 -2.16 10.27
N THR A 54 -5.56 -2.50 11.11
CA THR A 54 -5.78 -3.39 12.24
C THR A 54 -6.33 -2.60 13.42
N ALA A 55 -7.01 -3.28 14.35
CA ALA A 55 -7.60 -2.63 15.54
C ALA A 55 -6.54 -2.06 16.49
N ASP A 56 -5.29 -2.52 16.38
CA ASP A 56 -4.18 -2.12 17.24
C ASP A 56 -3.49 -0.80 16.79
N ASP A 57 -3.95 -0.18 15.69
CA ASP A 57 -3.45 1.09 15.15
C ASP A 57 -4.16 2.34 15.74
N GLU A 58 -4.60 2.27 17.00
CA GLU A 58 -5.16 3.41 17.76
C GLU A 58 -4.09 4.18 18.54
#